data_AF-X0S4E3-F1
#
_entry.id   AF-X0S4E3-F1
#
_cell.length_a   1.000
_cell.length_b   1.000
_cell.length_c   1.000
_cell.angle_alpha   90.00
_cell.angle_beta   90.00
_cell.angle_gamma   90.00
#
_symmetry.space_group_name_H-M   'P 1'
#
loop_
_entity.id
_entity.type
_entity.pdbx_description
1 polymer ?
#
loop_
_entity_poly.entity_id
_entity_poly.type
_entity_poly.pdbx_seq_one_letter_code
_entity_poly.pdbx_strand_id
1 'polypeptide(L)'
;MCLPVGIAVSSALFLSACNDSNIQADTGMVEAAIDLSVFEGCYTVSHDEPAQIKVSQQDGSWVMQMKEPASAKRVWDDAEPLEVIKNSEIPQFFSIDPDNVDAVIGRPDRVLVLAHVKPAYANIDPLLDSEYLSYIYRGANTIYRVECDDVNTDILANPHANIVIDNVNESL
;
A
#
# COMPACT_ATOMS: atom_id res chain seq x y z
N MET A 1 -56.31 46.12 8.90
CA MET A 1 -56.56 46.98 7.72
C MET A 1 -55.33 46.90 6.84
N CYS A 2 -55.46 46.28 5.66
CA CYS A 2 -54.76 46.56 4.39
C CYS A 2 -54.77 45.32 3.47
N LEU A 3 -55.35 45.57 2.30
CA LEU A 3 -55.68 44.76 1.12
C LEU A 3 -54.63 43.76 0.59
N PRO A 4 -55.09 42.74 -0.19
CA PRO A 4 -54.25 41.96 -1.10
C PRO A 4 -54.12 42.65 -2.47
N VAL A 5 -52.94 42.58 -3.09
CA VAL A 5 -52.74 42.86 -4.53
C VAL A 5 -51.77 41.82 -5.07
N GLY A 6 -52.24 41.01 -6.02
CA GLY A 6 -51.41 40.10 -6.79
C GLY A 6 -50.71 40.82 -7.95
N ILE A 7 -49.50 40.38 -8.28
CA ILE A 7 -48.83 40.68 -9.54
C ILE A 7 -48.16 39.37 -10.00
N ALA A 8 -48.61 38.84 -11.13
CA ALA A 8 -47.86 37.91 -11.96
C ALA A 8 -46.82 38.71 -12.76
N VAL A 9 -45.63 38.15 -13.03
CA VAL A 9 -44.86 38.37 -14.27
C VAL A 9 -43.61 37.48 -14.32
N SER A 10 -43.60 36.70 -15.41
CA SER A 10 -42.52 36.29 -16.33
C SER A 10 -41.15 35.84 -15.84
N SER A 11 -40.84 34.62 -16.30
CA SER A 11 -39.52 34.05 -16.55
C SER A 11 -38.58 35.02 -17.28
N ALA A 12 -37.43 35.29 -16.68
CA ALA A 12 -36.26 35.82 -17.37
C ALA A 12 -35.23 34.70 -17.53
N LEU A 13 -35.05 34.25 -18.77
CA LEU A 13 -33.91 33.44 -19.19
C LEU A 13 -32.66 34.34 -19.11
N PHE A 14 -31.80 34.10 -18.14
CA PHE A 14 -30.46 34.69 -18.13
C PHE A 14 -29.54 33.86 -19.02
N LEU A 15 -29.43 34.27 -20.29
CA LEU A 15 -28.29 33.97 -21.13
C LEU A 15 -27.15 34.94 -20.74
N SER A 16 -26.25 34.49 -19.86
CA SER A 16 -24.95 35.14 -19.70
C SER A 16 -23.97 34.55 -20.70
N ALA A 17 -23.65 35.30 -21.74
CA ALA A 17 -22.50 35.07 -22.59
C ALA A 17 -21.25 35.65 -21.91
N CYS A 18 -20.22 34.81 -21.72
CA CYS A 18 -18.84 35.17 -21.40
C CYS A 18 -17.99 33.97 -21.88
N ASN A 19 -16.82 34.08 -22.50
CA ASN A 19 -16.03 35.12 -23.13
C ASN A 19 -15.00 34.29 -23.91
N ASP A 20 -14.72 34.62 -25.17
CA ASP A 20 -13.71 33.90 -25.96
C ASP A 20 -12.33 34.27 -25.42
N SER A 21 -11.87 33.48 -24.46
CA SER A 21 -10.50 33.51 -23.96
C SER A 21 -9.89 32.20 -24.39
N ASN A 22 -9.03 32.29 -25.40
CA ASN A 22 -8.09 31.25 -25.78
C ASN A 22 -7.13 31.02 -24.59
N ILE A 23 -7.63 30.32 -23.58
CA ILE A 23 -6.81 29.63 -22.60
C ILE A 23 -6.61 28.27 -23.22
N GLN A 24 -5.46 28.14 -23.86
CA GLN A 24 -4.81 26.86 -24.09
C GLN A 24 -4.86 26.15 -22.74
N ALA A 25 -5.80 25.20 -22.63
CA ALA A 25 -5.82 24.27 -21.53
C ALA A 25 -4.47 23.56 -21.62
N ASP A 26 -3.54 24.02 -20.80
CA ASP A 26 -2.46 23.20 -20.33
C ASP A 26 -3.16 22.03 -19.67
N THR A 27 -3.30 20.94 -20.43
CA THR A 27 -3.71 19.64 -19.97
C THR A 27 -2.58 19.17 -19.06
N GLY A 28 -2.44 19.82 -17.90
CA GLY A 28 -1.79 19.25 -16.75
C GLY A 28 -2.50 17.93 -16.54
N MET A 29 -1.83 16.86 -16.96
CA MET A 29 -2.27 15.51 -16.69
C MET A 29 -2.46 15.48 -15.18
N VAL A 30 -3.71 15.46 -14.74
CA VAL A 30 -4.03 15.15 -13.35
C VAL A 30 -3.54 13.74 -13.21
N GLU A 31 -2.32 13.59 -12.68
CA GLU A 31 -1.76 12.30 -12.30
C GLU A 31 -2.82 11.65 -11.42
N ALA A 32 -3.45 10.61 -11.95
CA ALA A 32 -4.49 9.91 -11.23
C ALA A 32 -3.87 9.50 -9.89
N ALA A 33 -4.48 9.93 -8.79
CA ALA A 33 -3.99 9.59 -7.46
C ALA A 33 -3.89 8.06 -7.39
N ILE A 34 -2.68 7.56 -7.08
CA ILE A 34 -2.43 6.12 -6.95
C ILE A 34 -3.30 5.62 -5.79
N ASP A 35 -4.13 4.62 -6.07
CA ASP A 35 -4.98 4.01 -5.06
C ASP A 35 -4.15 3.11 -4.14
N LEU A 36 -3.92 3.59 -2.93
CA LEU A 36 -3.16 2.86 -1.91
C LEU A 36 -4.04 1.95 -1.05
N SER A 37 -5.37 2.00 -1.21
CA SER A 37 -6.29 1.16 -0.44
C SER A 37 -6.09 -0.34 -0.69
N VAL A 38 -5.49 -0.69 -1.83
CA VAL A 38 -5.06 -2.05 -2.15
C VAL A 38 -4.11 -2.62 -1.10
N PHE A 39 -3.33 -1.77 -0.43
CA PHE A 39 -2.41 -2.15 0.63
C PHE A 39 -3.03 -2.21 2.03
N GLU A 40 -4.27 -1.79 2.23
CA GLU A 40 -4.87 -1.87 3.56
C GLU A 40 -5.13 -3.34 3.92
N GLY A 41 -4.50 -3.82 5.00
CA GLY A 41 -4.65 -5.21 5.41
C GLY A 41 -3.50 -5.73 6.27
N CYS A 42 -3.54 -7.03 6.54
CA CYS A 42 -2.51 -7.73 7.28
C CYS A 42 -1.80 -8.74 6.39
N TYR A 43 -0.50 -8.90 6.61
CA TYR A 43 0.39 -9.64 5.73
C TYR A 43 1.31 -10.57 6.52
N THR A 44 1.70 -11.66 5.86
CA THR A 44 2.65 -12.65 6.35
C THR A 44 3.54 -13.12 5.21
N VAL A 45 4.72 -13.64 5.53
CA VAL A 45 5.66 -14.22 4.55
C VAL A 45 5.36 -15.69 4.23
N SER A 46 4.36 -16.29 4.90
CA SER A 46 3.96 -17.68 4.73
C SER A 46 2.45 -17.85 4.86
N HIS A 47 1.82 -18.62 3.96
CA HIS A 47 0.37 -18.89 3.98
C HIS A 47 -0.17 -19.44 5.30
N ASP A 48 0.65 -20.19 6.03
CA ASP A 48 0.24 -20.92 7.24
C ASP A 48 0.59 -20.16 8.53
N GLU A 49 1.14 -18.95 8.41
CA GLU A 49 1.55 -18.13 9.55
C GLU A 49 0.57 -16.99 9.84
N PRO A 50 0.41 -16.60 11.12
CA PRO A 50 -0.39 -15.44 11.48
C PRO A 50 0.18 -14.16 10.86
N ALA A 51 -0.63 -13.10 10.82
CA ALA A 51 -0.19 -11.80 10.35
C ALA A 51 1.06 -11.33 11.11
N GLN A 52 2.03 -10.77 10.39
CA GLN A 52 3.27 -10.21 10.95
C GLN A 52 3.40 -8.72 10.68
N ILE A 53 2.77 -8.23 9.60
CA ILE A 53 2.77 -6.84 9.18
C ILE A 53 1.32 -6.38 9.05
N LYS A 54 0.99 -5.20 9.57
CA LYS A 54 -0.29 -4.53 9.34
C LYS A 54 -0.05 -3.22 8.61
N VAL A 55 -0.80 -2.97 7.55
CA VAL A 55 -0.86 -1.69 6.86
C VAL A 55 -2.25 -1.10 7.03
N SER A 56 -2.32 0.15 7.45
CA SER A 56 -3.59 0.84 7.74
C SER A 56 -3.47 2.34 7.50
N GLN A 57 -4.60 3.02 7.39
CA GLN A 57 -4.64 4.48 7.37
C GLN A 57 -4.89 5.02 8.78
N GLN A 58 -4.02 5.91 9.25
CA GLN A 58 -4.13 6.60 10.55
C GLN A 58 -3.91 8.10 10.34
N ASP A 59 -4.83 8.94 10.83
CA ASP A 59 -4.77 10.40 10.69
C ASP A 59 -4.55 10.88 9.23
N GLY A 60 -5.15 10.17 8.27
CA GLY A 60 -5.01 10.46 6.84
C GLY A 60 -3.69 10.02 6.20
N SER A 61 -2.78 9.44 6.97
CA SER A 61 -1.49 8.92 6.49
C SER A 61 -1.49 7.39 6.47
N TRP A 62 -0.79 6.81 5.50
CA TRP A 62 -0.55 5.37 5.47
C TRP A 62 0.57 5.02 6.45
N VAL A 63 0.32 4.00 7.26
CA VAL A 63 1.27 3.52 8.25
C VAL A 63 1.36 2.01 8.21
N MET A 64 2.52 1.49 8.57
CA MET A 64 2.71 0.09 8.89
C MET A 64 2.94 -0.10 10.39
N GLN A 65 2.62 -1.29 10.86
CA GLN A 65 2.97 -1.78 12.18
C GLN A 65 3.45 -3.23 12.05
N MET A 66 4.49 -3.59 12.79
CA MET A 66 4.91 -4.98 12.97
C MET A 66 4.18 -5.60 14.15
N LYS A 67 3.93 -6.91 14.05
CA LYS A 67 3.41 -7.67 15.18
C LYS A 67 4.51 -7.89 16.21
N GLU A 68 4.17 -7.63 17.46
CA GLU A 68 5.08 -7.77 18.58
C GLU A 68 4.99 -9.18 19.19
N PRO A 69 6.07 -9.68 19.81
CA PRO A 69 6.02 -10.96 20.49
C PRO A 69 5.10 -10.88 21.72
N ALA A 70 4.66 -12.06 22.18
CA ALA A 70 3.74 -12.16 23.32
C ALA A 70 4.22 -11.44 24.61
N SER A 71 5.53 -11.24 24.76
CA SER A 71 6.15 -10.53 25.89
C SER A 71 5.97 -9.01 25.87
N ALA A 72 5.60 -8.40 24.73
CA ALA A 72 5.63 -6.95 24.54
C ALA A 72 4.45 -6.17 25.16
N LYS A 73 3.46 -6.85 25.76
CA LYS A 73 2.22 -6.26 26.36
C LYS A 73 1.36 -5.43 25.40
N ARG A 74 1.71 -5.37 24.13
CA ARG A 74 0.94 -4.84 23.01
C ARG A 74 1.00 -5.85 21.87
N VAL A 75 0.07 -5.74 20.92
CA VAL A 75 -0.01 -6.66 19.77
C VAL A 75 0.73 -6.13 18.56
N TRP A 76 0.51 -4.86 18.25
CA TRP A 76 1.16 -4.15 17.16
C TRP A 76 2.14 -3.13 17.75
N ASP A 77 3.27 -2.92 17.08
CA ASP A 77 4.26 -1.92 17.46
C ASP A 77 3.78 -0.49 17.18
N ASP A 78 4.70 0.48 17.17
CA ASP A 78 4.36 1.87 16.88
C ASP A 78 4.12 2.07 15.38
N ALA A 79 3.13 2.89 15.03
CA ALA A 79 2.82 3.20 13.64
C ALA A 79 3.99 3.92 12.95
N GLU A 80 4.55 3.29 11.92
CA GLU A 80 5.61 3.84 11.08
C GLU A 80 5.04 4.33 9.75
N PRO A 81 5.42 5.53 9.27
CA PRO A 81 4.85 6.10 8.05
C PRO A 81 5.29 5.32 6.80
N LEU A 82 4.38 5.26 5.82
CA LEU A 82 4.63 4.73 4.49
C LEU A 82 4.50 5.86 3.45
N GLU A 83 5.34 5.82 2.43
CA GLU A 83 5.30 6.74 1.29
C GLU A 83 5.28 5.99 -0.03
N VAL A 84 4.73 6.65 -1.05
CA VAL A 84 4.74 6.12 -2.42
C VAL A 84 6.16 6.09 -2.95
N ILE A 85 6.53 4.96 -3.53
CA ILE A 85 7.80 4.79 -4.25
C ILE A 85 7.54 5.02 -5.73
N LYS A 86 8.40 5.82 -6.37
CA LYS A 86 8.24 6.12 -7.79
C LYS A 86 8.53 4.89 -8.64
N ASN A 87 7.83 4.81 -9.76
CA ASN A 87 8.02 3.74 -10.73
C ASN A 87 9.51 3.55 -11.15
N SER A 88 10.26 4.66 -11.30
CA SER A 88 11.70 4.62 -11.60
C SER A 88 12.59 3.99 -10.52
N GLU A 89 12.11 3.86 -9.29
CA GLU A 89 12.83 3.29 -8.15
C GLU A 89 12.53 1.79 -7.96
N ILE A 90 11.47 1.26 -8.59
CA ILE A 90 11.05 -0.15 -8.47
C ILE A 90 12.18 -1.14 -8.77
N PRO A 91 13.02 -0.96 -9.81
CA PRO A 91 14.10 -1.90 -10.12
C PRO A 91 15.18 -2.03 -9.03
N GLN A 92 15.20 -1.13 -8.02
CA GLN A 92 16.11 -1.23 -6.88
C GLN A 92 15.65 -2.29 -5.86
N PHE A 93 14.37 -2.62 -5.86
CA PHE A 93 13.72 -3.49 -4.87
C PHE A 93 13.24 -4.80 -5.48
N PHE A 94 12.67 -4.76 -6.69
CA PHE A 94 12.01 -5.90 -7.32
C PHE A 94 12.56 -6.13 -8.72
N SER A 95 12.81 -7.39 -9.06
CA SER A 95 13.17 -7.82 -10.42
C SER A 95 11.91 -8.03 -11.26
N ILE A 96 11.10 -6.99 -11.40
CA ILE A 96 9.85 -6.96 -12.18
C ILE A 96 9.85 -5.75 -13.10
N ASP A 97 9.22 -5.87 -14.26
CA ASP A 97 8.93 -4.72 -15.11
C ASP A 97 7.98 -3.76 -14.35
N PRO A 98 8.38 -2.49 -14.11
CA PRO A 98 7.55 -1.52 -13.42
C PRO A 98 6.18 -1.28 -14.06
N ASP A 99 6.01 -1.55 -15.35
CA ASP A 99 4.71 -1.43 -16.04
C ASP A 99 3.72 -2.52 -15.60
N ASN A 100 4.17 -3.58 -14.93
CA ASN A 100 3.34 -4.63 -14.35
C ASN A 100 2.97 -4.40 -12.88
N VAL A 101 3.34 -3.26 -12.32
CA VAL A 101 3.09 -2.89 -10.92
C VAL A 101 2.00 -1.81 -10.86
N ASP A 102 1.01 -2.00 -10.00
CA ASP A 102 -0.08 -1.02 -9.82
C ASP A 102 0.35 0.10 -8.88
N ALA A 103 1.00 -0.25 -7.77
CA ALA A 103 1.51 0.71 -6.79
C ALA A 103 2.66 0.11 -5.98
N VAL A 104 3.50 0.99 -5.42
CA VAL A 104 4.56 0.62 -4.47
C VAL A 104 4.57 1.61 -3.32
N ILE A 105 4.57 1.10 -2.09
CA ILE A 105 4.71 1.90 -0.87
C ILE A 105 5.85 1.36 -0.02
N GLY A 106 6.50 2.22 0.75
CA GLY A 106 7.56 1.74 1.64
C GLY A 106 7.85 2.71 2.77
N ARG A 107 8.62 2.23 3.75
CA ARG A 107 9.17 3.08 4.79
C ARG A 107 10.13 4.11 4.19
N PRO A 108 10.24 5.32 4.75
CA PRO A 108 11.25 6.31 4.35
C PRO A 108 12.69 5.79 4.36
N ASP A 109 13.00 4.85 5.25
CA ASP A 109 14.33 4.23 5.37
C ASP A 109 14.57 3.04 4.43
N ARG A 110 13.55 2.63 3.66
CA ARG A 110 13.59 1.51 2.71
C ARG A 110 13.89 0.15 3.33
N VAL A 111 13.74 0.00 4.64
CA VAL A 111 13.88 -1.31 5.32
C VAL A 111 12.75 -2.25 4.90
N LEU A 112 11.56 -1.70 4.65
CA LEU A 112 10.41 -2.40 4.10
C LEU A 112 9.82 -1.62 2.92
N VAL A 113 9.64 -2.32 1.80
CA VAL A 113 8.92 -1.83 0.61
C VAL A 113 7.93 -2.90 0.19
N LEU A 114 6.68 -2.51 -0.08
CA LEU A 114 5.61 -3.35 -0.56
C LEU A 114 5.22 -2.96 -1.98
N ALA A 115 5.04 -3.94 -2.86
CA ALA A 115 4.48 -3.72 -4.18
C ALA A 115 3.19 -4.55 -4.33
N HIS A 116 2.21 -3.96 -5.01
CA HIS A 116 1.06 -4.68 -5.53
C HIS A 116 1.22 -4.77 -7.04
N VAL A 117 1.31 -6.00 -7.54
CA VAL A 117 1.45 -6.28 -8.96
C VAL A 117 0.09 -6.51 -9.59
N LYS A 118 -0.01 -6.24 -10.89
CA LYS A 118 -1.24 -6.46 -11.64
C LYS A 118 -1.66 -7.92 -11.52
N PRO A 119 -2.94 -8.23 -11.21
CA PRO A 119 -3.44 -9.60 -11.15
C PRO A 119 -3.14 -10.40 -12.42
N ALA A 120 -3.23 -9.77 -13.59
CA ALA A 120 -2.90 -10.41 -14.86
C ALA A 120 -1.44 -10.88 -14.96
N TYR A 121 -0.50 -10.17 -14.32
CA TYR A 121 0.91 -10.53 -14.28
C TYR A 121 1.18 -11.66 -13.27
N ALA A 122 0.64 -11.55 -12.05
CA ALA A 122 0.76 -12.60 -11.04
C ALA A 122 0.21 -13.96 -11.51
N ASN A 123 -0.86 -13.96 -12.33
CA ASN A 123 -1.44 -15.19 -12.87
C ASN A 123 -0.59 -15.90 -13.93
N ILE A 124 0.37 -15.22 -14.57
CA ILE A 124 1.17 -15.78 -15.67
C ILE A 124 2.62 -16.06 -15.27
N ASP A 125 3.12 -15.44 -14.20
CA ASP A 125 4.47 -15.65 -13.69
C ASP A 125 4.46 -16.77 -12.64
N PRO A 126 4.98 -17.97 -12.92
CA PRO A 126 4.97 -19.08 -11.98
C PRO A 126 5.86 -18.84 -10.74
N LEU A 127 6.67 -17.79 -10.74
CA LEU A 127 7.47 -17.39 -9.57
C LEU A 127 6.67 -16.50 -8.60
N LEU A 128 5.50 -16.02 -9.01
CA LEU A 128 4.61 -15.22 -8.18
C LEU A 128 3.39 -16.05 -7.77
N ASP A 129 3.29 -16.33 -6.48
CA ASP A 129 2.14 -17.02 -5.88
C ASP A 129 1.18 -16.05 -5.16
N SER A 130 1.46 -14.75 -5.25
CA SER A 130 0.67 -13.66 -4.69
C SER A 130 0.82 -12.38 -5.53
N GLU A 131 -0.19 -11.53 -5.49
CA GLU A 131 -0.14 -10.18 -6.06
C GLU A 131 0.69 -9.19 -5.22
N TYR A 132 1.12 -9.61 -4.02
CA TYR A 132 1.85 -8.75 -3.09
C TYR A 132 3.29 -9.21 -2.96
N LEU A 133 4.20 -8.26 -3.09
CA LEU A 133 5.64 -8.44 -2.89
C LEU A 133 6.11 -7.59 -1.72
N SER A 134 7.10 -8.09 -1.00
CA SER A 134 7.84 -7.32 -0.01
C SER A 134 9.33 -7.36 -0.28
N TYR A 135 10.00 -6.24 -0.07
CA TYR A 135 11.45 -6.14 0.05
C TYR A 135 11.77 -5.84 1.50
N ILE A 136 12.36 -6.80 2.20
CA ILE A 136 12.70 -6.71 3.63
C ILE A 136 14.17 -7.07 3.80
N TYR A 137 14.95 -6.23 4.47
CA TYR A 137 16.37 -6.48 4.76
C TYR A 137 17.20 -6.96 3.55
N ARG A 138 16.93 -6.42 2.35
CA ARG A 138 17.61 -6.74 1.08
C ARG A 138 17.18 -8.03 0.36
N GLY A 139 16.12 -8.69 0.82
CA GLY A 139 15.50 -9.81 0.11
C GLY A 139 14.10 -9.42 -0.40
N ALA A 140 13.83 -9.67 -1.68
CA ALA A 140 12.50 -9.59 -2.25
C ALA A 140 11.80 -10.95 -2.15
N ASN A 141 10.60 -10.99 -1.58
CA ASN A 141 9.80 -12.20 -1.44
C ASN A 141 8.32 -11.89 -1.71
N THR A 142 7.57 -12.89 -2.14
CA THR A 142 6.10 -12.82 -2.12
C THR A 142 5.61 -12.77 -0.68
N ILE A 143 4.52 -12.04 -0.45
CA ILE A 143 3.82 -12.00 0.83
C ILE A 143 2.35 -12.23 0.60
N TYR A 144 1.66 -12.69 1.63
CA TYR A 144 0.26 -13.09 1.53
C TYR A 144 -0.58 -12.19 2.42
N ARG A 145 -1.66 -11.66 1.85
CA ARG A 145 -2.69 -10.99 2.62
C ARG A 145 -3.48 -12.04 3.40
N VAL A 146 -3.57 -11.85 4.71
CA VAL A 146 -4.26 -12.75 5.66
C VAL A 146 -5.22 -11.96 6.53
N GLU A 147 -6.04 -12.67 7.30
CA GLU A 147 -6.91 -12.03 8.29
C GLU A 147 -6.07 -11.29 9.33
N CYS A 148 -6.49 -10.07 9.66
CA CYS A 148 -5.92 -9.35 10.79
C CYS A 148 -6.38 -10.01 12.08
N ASP A 149 -5.43 -10.35 12.94
CA ASP A 149 -5.71 -10.87 14.27
C ASP A 149 -5.00 -10.05 15.34
N ASP A 150 -5.74 -9.73 16.41
CA ASP A 150 -5.21 -9.00 17.57
C ASP A 150 -4.71 -9.96 18.66
N VAL A 151 -4.30 -11.17 18.29
CA VAL A 151 -3.77 -12.16 19.22
C VAL A 151 -2.26 -12.08 19.22
N ASN A 152 -1.69 -11.92 20.42
CA ASN A 152 -0.26 -12.07 20.60
C ASN A 152 0.14 -13.52 20.35
N THR A 153 0.63 -13.79 19.15
CA THR A 153 1.23 -15.07 18.77
C THR A 153 2.70 -15.05 19.16
N ASP A 154 3.20 -16.15 19.72
CA ASP A 154 4.62 -16.27 20.03
C ASP A 154 5.40 -16.58 18.75
N ILE A 155 5.61 -15.54 17.92
CA ILE A 155 6.38 -15.62 16.67
C ILE A 155 7.84 -16.02 16.97
N LEU A 156 8.30 -15.84 18.21
CA LEU A 156 9.62 -16.21 18.69
C LEU A 156 9.66 -17.56 19.44
N ALA A 157 8.54 -18.28 19.56
CA ALA A 157 8.56 -19.63 20.13
C ALA A 157 9.36 -20.61 19.26
N ASN A 158 9.56 -20.28 17.97
CA ASN A 158 10.35 -21.13 17.07
C ASN A 158 11.00 -20.35 15.90
N PRO A 159 11.91 -19.40 16.14
CA PRO A 159 12.50 -18.58 15.09
C PRO A 159 13.57 -19.33 14.26
N HIS A 160 13.89 -20.58 14.63
CA HIS A 160 14.97 -21.38 14.07
C HIS A 160 14.71 -22.91 14.09
N ALA A 161 13.49 -23.39 13.86
CA ALA A 161 13.33 -24.82 13.55
C ALA A 161 13.98 -25.12 12.17
N ASN A 162 15.30 -25.35 12.19
CA ASN A 162 16.22 -25.70 11.09
C ASN A 162 16.93 -24.56 10.33
N ILE A 163 17.47 -23.55 11.01
CA ILE A 163 18.67 -22.88 10.46
C ILE A 163 19.90 -23.65 10.95
N VAL A 164 20.29 -24.68 10.20
CA VAL A 164 21.63 -25.28 10.31
C VAL A 164 22.58 -24.36 9.55
N ILE A 165 23.32 -23.52 10.27
CA ILE A 165 24.49 -22.85 9.69
C ILE A 165 25.60 -23.90 9.68
N ASP A 166 25.74 -24.61 8.57
CA ASP A 166 26.95 -25.39 8.32
C ASP A 166 28.11 -24.41 8.22
N ASN A 167 28.95 -24.39 9.26
CA ASN A 167 30.22 -23.70 9.20
C ASN A 167 31.01 -24.30 8.03
N VAL A 168 31.15 -23.52 6.96
CA VAL A 168 32.03 -23.87 5.84
C VAL A 168 33.43 -24.02 6.42
N ASN A 169 33.91 -25.25 6.32
CA ASN A 169 35.14 -25.78 6.89
C ASN A 169 36.37 -24.89 6.56
N GLU A 170 36.82 -24.05 7.49
CA GLU A 170 38.18 -23.51 7.47
C GLU A 170 39.13 -24.56 8.06
N SER A 171 39.48 -25.55 7.23
CA SER A 171 40.65 -26.40 7.47
C SER A 171 41.66 -26.14 6.36
N LEU A 172 42.69 -25.35 6.69
CA LEU A 172 44.01 -25.34 6.04
C LEU A 172 44.86 -26.46 6.62
#